data_AF-A0A3N0VSC4-F1
#
_entry.id   AF-A0A3N0VSC4-F1
#
_cell.length_a   1.000
_cell.length_b   1.000
_cell.length_c   1.000
_cell.angle_alpha   90.00
_cell.angle_beta   90.00
_cell.angle_gamma   90.00
#
_symmetry.space_group_name_H-M   'P 1'
#
loop_
_entity.id
_entity.type
_entity.pdbx_description
1 polymer ?
#
loop_
_entity_poly.entity_id
_entity_poly.type
_entity_poly.pdbx_seq_one_letter_code
_entity_poly.pdbx_strand_id
1 'polypeptide(L)'
;MMQFYKKRDFGTFISDSFNFFKLYGKNYFKNYILINGLLLILMVVVCIFGYRELFSQVFGSNLSGEGRYFEQYFEENMGMFIGVGILTFFLFIILMIVNYLYPVFYLRRLAQGQEKIKTDDILNDFKSNVGKIAILCLGMIFIVAPLTILIFGISAALMVIVIGFFLILLLYPVIINVTTFLMYDFFNTERGFFESLSYSIRAQFSYTNGRERSPFWKYWGATIIIFIILYIISSIFTSIPMFFMYGTLLTTPPDGNFEQNPFDGTFGIFFFVMYGISMLVSLFLYNLMYVNAGLMYYDSRTDLHQKVELAEIETIGINE
;
A
#
# COMPACT_ATOMS: atom_id res chain seq x y z
N MET A 1 -19.20 -18.92 -4.20
CA MET A 1 -18.98 -17.59 -3.60
C MET A 1 -17.92 -17.72 -2.50
N MET A 2 -17.04 -16.75 -2.31
CA MET A 2 -16.04 -16.80 -1.22
C MET A 2 -16.70 -16.41 0.11
N GLN A 3 -16.54 -17.22 1.16
CA GLN A 3 -17.02 -16.88 2.51
C GLN A 3 -16.04 -15.90 3.18
N PHE A 4 -16.54 -14.72 3.54
CA PHE A 4 -15.74 -13.65 4.16
C PHE A 4 -15.61 -13.84 5.67
N TYR A 5 -16.74 -14.01 6.37
CA TYR A 5 -16.81 -14.26 7.81
C TYR A 5 -16.57 -15.74 8.09
N LYS A 6 -15.31 -16.13 8.19
CA LYS A 6 -14.88 -17.46 8.62
C LYS A 6 -13.57 -17.36 9.36
N LYS A 7 -13.33 -18.32 10.26
CA LYS A 7 -12.04 -18.52 10.88
C LYS A 7 -11.05 -19.10 9.86
N ARG A 8 -9.85 -18.54 9.82
CA ARG A 8 -8.77 -18.90 8.90
C ARG A 8 -7.49 -19.23 9.66
N ASP A 9 -6.86 -20.29 9.20
CA ASP A 9 -5.49 -20.62 9.57
C ASP A 9 -4.50 -19.77 8.76
N PHE A 10 -3.26 -19.72 9.23
CA PHE A 10 -2.18 -18.98 8.61
C PHE A 10 -2.04 -19.24 7.09
N GLY A 11 -1.98 -20.51 6.68
CA GLY A 11 -1.85 -20.88 5.26
C GLY A 11 -3.08 -20.50 4.44
N THR A 12 -4.26 -20.54 5.05
CA THR A 12 -5.53 -20.18 4.41
C THR A 12 -5.58 -18.69 4.07
N PHE A 13 -4.99 -17.79 4.87
CA PHE A 13 -4.92 -16.37 4.51
C PHE A 13 -4.22 -16.15 3.17
N ILE A 14 -3.10 -16.82 2.96
CA ILE A 14 -2.29 -16.68 1.74
C ILE A 14 -3.09 -17.24 0.56
N SER A 15 -3.56 -18.48 0.65
CA SER A 15 -4.30 -19.13 -0.45
C SER A 15 -5.62 -18.43 -0.77
N ASP A 16 -6.39 -18.00 0.22
CA ASP A 16 -7.63 -17.24 0.04
C ASP A 16 -7.37 -15.89 -0.64
N SER A 17 -6.25 -15.23 -0.36
CA SER A 17 -5.91 -13.95 -1.00
C SER A 17 -5.64 -14.12 -2.49
N PHE A 18 -4.92 -15.16 -2.89
CA PHE A 18 -4.74 -15.48 -4.32
C PHE A 18 -6.05 -15.96 -4.96
N ASN A 19 -6.83 -16.79 -4.26
CA ASN A 19 -8.14 -17.25 -4.72
C ASN A 19 -9.11 -16.09 -4.94
N PHE A 20 -9.06 -15.05 -4.11
CA PHE A 20 -9.83 -13.82 -4.32
C PHE A 20 -9.55 -13.21 -5.70
N PHE A 21 -8.28 -13.04 -6.07
CA PHE A 21 -7.95 -12.48 -7.39
C PHE A 21 -8.23 -13.46 -8.53
N LYS A 22 -8.18 -14.77 -8.28
CA LYS A 22 -8.63 -15.77 -9.27
C LYS A 22 -10.12 -15.66 -9.56
N LEU A 23 -10.95 -15.43 -8.54
CA LEU A 23 -12.41 -15.34 -8.66
C LEU A 23 -12.87 -13.96 -9.13
N TYR A 24 -12.32 -12.89 -8.55
CA TYR A 24 -12.81 -11.52 -8.70
C TYR A 24 -11.85 -10.59 -9.43
N GLY A 25 -10.60 -11.01 -9.69
CA GLY A 25 -9.52 -10.14 -10.17
C GLY A 25 -9.83 -9.40 -11.47
N LYS A 26 -10.52 -10.04 -12.42
CA LYS A 26 -10.93 -9.38 -13.67
C LYS A 26 -11.85 -8.18 -13.41
N ASN A 27 -12.86 -8.35 -12.57
CA ASN A 27 -13.78 -7.26 -12.21
C ASN A 27 -13.08 -6.23 -11.31
N TYR A 28 -12.32 -6.72 -10.32
CA TYR A 28 -11.56 -5.91 -9.37
C TYR A 28 -10.59 -4.97 -10.08
N PHE A 29 -9.69 -5.48 -10.92
CA PHE A 29 -8.70 -4.62 -11.57
C PHE A 29 -9.30 -3.77 -12.69
N LYS A 30 -10.35 -4.23 -13.37
CA LYS A 30 -11.07 -3.39 -14.33
C LYS A 30 -11.63 -2.13 -13.65
N ASN A 31 -12.35 -2.29 -12.54
CA ASN A 31 -12.93 -1.15 -11.82
C ASN A 31 -11.83 -0.31 -11.17
N TYR A 32 -10.79 -0.92 -10.60
CA TYR A 32 -9.65 -0.21 -10.03
C TYR A 32 -8.95 0.68 -11.07
N ILE A 33 -8.69 0.17 -12.28
CA ILE A 33 -8.10 0.96 -13.37
C ILE A 33 -9.04 2.07 -13.84
N LEU A 34 -10.35 1.83 -13.90
CA LEU A 34 -11.29 2.88 -14.29
C LEU A 34 -11.35 4.04 -13.29
N ILE A 35 -11.18 3.75 -11.99
CA ILE A 35 -11.22 4.77 -10.93
C ILE A 35 -9.86 5.44 -10.77
N ASN A 36 -8.77 4.66 -10.78
CA ASN A 36 -7.43 5.11 -10.41
C ASN A 36 -6.52 5.37 -11.62
N GLY A 37 -6.86 4.86 -12.81
CA GLY A 37 -5.96 4.85 -13.97
C GLY A 37 -5.50 6.22 -14.42
N LEU A 38 -6.39 7.21 -14.44
CA LEU A 38 -6.01 8.59 -14.77
C LEU A 38 -5.04 9.17 -13.74
N LEU A 39 -5.29 8.94 -12.45
CA LEU A 39 -4.41 9.39 -11.37
C LEU A 39 -3.04 8.71 -11.45
N LEU A 40 -3.01 7.42 -11.78
CA LEU A 40 -1.78 6.65 -11.99
C LEU A 40 -0.96 7.16 -13.18
N ILE A 41 -1.62 7.45 -14.30
CA ILE A 41 -0.95 8.04 -15.48
C ILE A 41 -0.40 9.41 -15.13
N LEU A 42 -1.20 10.27 -14.50
CA LEU A 42 -0.78 11.60 -14.08
C LEU A 42 0.42 11.52 -13.12
N MET A 43 0.42 10.54 -12.22
CA MET A 43 1.52 10.31 -11.29
C MET A 43 2.82 9.96 -11.99
N VAL A 44 2.77 9.04 -12.96
CA VAL A 44 3.94 8.65 -13.74
C VAL A 44 4.46 9.83 -14.55
N VAL A 45 3.58 10.63 -15.15
CA VAL A 45 3.96 11.85 -15.88
C VAL A 45 4.65 12.85 -14.93
N VAL A 46 4.07 13.12 -13.76
CA VAL A 46 4.67 14.04 -12.77
C VAL A 46 6.01 13.51 -12.25
N CYS A 47 6.15 12.21 -11.99
CA CYS A 47 7.42 11.60 -11.61
C CYS A 47 8.49 11.73 -12.70
N ILE A 48 8.14 11.38 -13.94
CA ILE A 48 9.09 11.38 -15.06
C ILE A 48 9.49 12.81 -15.43
N PHE A 49 8.56 13.76 -15.52
CA PHE A 49 8.89 15.12 -15.97
C PHE A 49 9.25 16.06 -14.83
N GLY A 50 8.58 15.94 -13.68
CA GLY A 50 8.79 16.82 -12.53
C GLY A 50 10.02 16.50 -11.72
N TYR A 51 10.40 15.22 -11.61
CA TYR A 51 11.54 14.79 -10.79
C TYR A 51 12.78 14.40 -11.59
N ARG A 52 12.69 14.16 -12.91
CA ARG A 52 13.88 13.84 -13.72
C ARG A 52 14.96 14.90 -13.60
N GLU A 53 14.59 16.17 -13.73
CA GLU A 53 15.53 17.28 -13.64
C GLU A 53 16.11 17.37 -12.23
N LEU A 54 15.28 17.25 -11.20
CA LEU A 54 15.73 17.19 -9.81
C LEU A 54 16.75 16.08 -9.56
N PHE A 55 16.46 14.86 -10.03
CA PHE A 55 17.37 13.72 -9.88
C PHE A 55 18.64 13.90 -10.70
N SER A 56 18.55 14.41 -11.93
CA SER A 56 19.71 14.73 -12.76
C SER A 56 20.61 15.75 -12.07
N GLN A 57 20.05 16.80 -11.45
CA GLN A 57 20.83 17.79 -10.71
C GLN A 57 21.43 17.22 -9.43
N VAL A 58 20.67 16.51 -8.57
CA VAL A 58 21.17 15.92 -7.30
C VAL A 58 22.33 14.94 -7.54
N PHE A 59 22.20 14.09 -8.56
CA PHE A 59 23.17 13.03 -8.81
C PHE A 59 24.27 13.44 -9.79
N GLY A 60 23.99 14.37 -10.72
CA GLY A 60 24.94 14.89 -11.70
C GLY A 60 25.85 16.00 -11.17
N SER A 61 25.33 16.94 -10.36
CA SER A 61 26.12 18.10 -9.89
C SER A 61 27.22 17.74 -8.88
N ASN A 62 27.09 16.61 -8.20
CA ASN A 62 28.10 16.12 -7.24
C ASN A 62 29.27 15.40 -7.92
N LEU A 63 29.17 15.06 -9.21
CA LEU A 63 30.21 14.36 -9.96
C LEU A 63 31.24 15.31 -10.60
N SER A 64 30.86 16.57 -10.84
CA SER A 64 31.71 17.60 -11.47
C SER A 64 32.46 18.52 -10.49
N GLY A 65 32.24 18.39 -9.17
CA GLY A 65 32.95 19.16 -8.14
C GLY A 65 32.44 20.59 -7.91
N GLU A 66 31.32 20.98 -8.52
CA GLU A 66 30.72 22.31 -8.37
C GLU A 66 29.68 22.33 -7.25
N GLY A 67 30.14 22.54 -6.01
CA GLY A 67 29.31 22.49 -4.80
C GLY A 67 28.20 23.55 -4.66
N ARG A 68 27.95 24.43 -5.65
CA ARG A 68 26.94 25.51 -5.60
C ARG A 68 25.88 25.47 -6.70
N TYR A 69 26.02 24.62 -7.72
CA TYR A 69 25.09 24.60 -8.86
C TYR A 69 23.67 24.17 -8.44
N PHE A 70 23.59 23.22 -7.51
CA PHE A 70 22.33 22.73 -6.96
C PHE A 70 21.58 23.80 -6.16
N GLU A 71 22.30 24.56 -5.31
CA GLU A 71 21.72 25.64 -4.50
C GLU A 71 21.19 26.76 -5.39
N GLN A 72 21.97 27.18 -6.38
CA GLN A 72 21.58 28.20 -7.35
C GLN A 72 20.35 27.78 -8.17
N TYR A 73 20.29 26.52 -8.63
CA TYR A 73 19.13 26.00 -9.36
C TYR A 73 17.85 26.03 -8.52
N PHE A 74 17.94 25.73 -7.22
CA PHE A 74 16.83 25.83 -6.28
C PHE A 74 16.37 27.25 -6.03
N GLU A 75 17.31 28.18 -5.84
CA GLU A 75 17.00 29.60 -5.65
C GLU A 75 16.31 30.19 -6.88
N GLU A 76 16.81 29.89 -8.09
CA GLU A 76 16.27 30.41 -9.35
C GLU A 76 14.90 29.81 -9.70
N ASN A 77 14.62 28.57 -9.30
CA ASN A 77 13.39 27.85 -9.66
C ASN A 77 12.46 27.58 -8.46
N MET A 78 12.65 28.29 -7.34
CA MET A 78 11.91 28.05 -6.09
C MET A 78 10.38 28.04 -6.28
N GLY A 79 9.85 28.95 -7.11
CA GLY A 79 8.41 29.00 -7.42
C GLY A 79 7.90 27.73 -8.13
N MET A 80 8.67 27.20 -9.08
CA MET A 80 8.37 25.94 -9.76
C MET A 80 8.38 24.77 -8.78
N PHE A 81 9.39 24.70 -7.89
CA PHE A 81 9.49 23.64 -6.89
C PHE A 81 8.33 23.63 -5.91
N ILE A 82 7.92 24.80 -5.42
CA ILE A 82 6.76 24.91 -4.54
C ILE A 82 5.50 24.46 -5.29
N GLY A 83 5.31 24.91 -6.53
CA GLY A 83 4.15 24.54 -7.35
C GLY A 83 4.07 23.02 -7.62
N VAL A 84 5.16 22.42 -8.11
CA VAL A 84 5.25 20.97 -8.38
C VAL A 84 5.14 20.17 -7.09
N GLY A 85 5.74 20.66 -5.99
CA GLY A 85 5.67 20.01 -4.68
C GLY A 85 4.24 19.96 -4.13
N ILE A 86 3.50 21.07 -4.19
CA ILE A 86 2.09 21.13 -3.77
C ILE A 86 1.22 20.22 -4.65
N LEU A 87 1.39 20.30 -5.97
CA LEU A 87 0.65 19.44 -6.91
C LEU A 87 0.90 17.96 -6.61
N THR A 88 2.16 17.58 -6.44
CA THR A 88 2.56 16.21 -6.14
C THR A 88 2.02 15.75 -4.80
N PHE A 89 2.06 16.60 -3.78
CA PHE A 89 1.51 16.31 -2.45
C PHE A 89 0.02 15.96 -2.50
N PHE A 90 -0.80 16.80 -3.16
CA PHE A 90 -2.23 16.52 -3.32
C PHE A 90 -2.49 15.28 -4.17
N LEU A 91 -1.73 15.07 -5.24
CA LEU A 91 -1.84 13.89 -6.08
C LEU A 91 -1.56 12.60 -5.28
N PHE A 92 -0.51 12.59 -4.46
CA PHE A 92 -0.19 11.48 -3.58
C PHE A 92 -1.30 11.21 -2.54
N ILE A 93 -1.86 12.26 -1.93
CA ILE A 93 -2.97 12.10 -0.98
C ILE A 93 -4.16 11.43 -1.65
N ILE A 94 -4.58 11.91 -2.82
CA ILE A 94 -5.73 11.36 -3.54
C ILE A 94 -5.44 9.91 -3.96
N LEU A 95 -4.24 9.65 -4.48
CA LEU A 95 -3.80 8.30 -4.83
C LEU A 95 -3.82 7.37 -3.63
N MET A 96 -3.30 7.79 -2.48
CA MET A 96 -3.33 6.99 -1.26
C MET A 96 -4.77 6.68 -0.88
N ILE A 97 -5.65 7.69 -0.79
CA ILE A 97 -7.07 7.50 -0.45
C ILE A 97 -7.71 6.45 -1.36
N VAL A 98 -7.54 6.58 -2.68
CA VAL A 98 -8.13 5.65 -3.64
C VAL A 98 -7.51 4.26 -3.49
N ASN A 99 -6.19 4.14 -3.41
CA ASN A 99 -5.48 2.86 -3.31
C ASN A 99 -5.84 2.06 -2.05
N TYR A 100 -5.93 2.74 -0.90
CA TYR A 100 -6.22 2.10 0.37
C TYR A 100 -7.70 1.77 0.54
N LEU A 101 -8.60 2.66 0.12
CA LEU A 101 -10.04 2.49 0.35
C LEU A 101 -10.75 1.69 -0.74
N TYR A 102 -10.17 1.59 -1.94
CA TYR A 102 -10.74 0.76 -2.99
C TYR A 102 -10.90 -0.72 -2.57
N PRO A 103 -9.87 -1.42 -2.05
CA PRO A 103 -10.03 -2.77 -1.52
C PRO A 103 -11.10 -2.85 -0.43
N VAL A 104 -11.14 -1.85 0.46
CA VAL A 104 -12.09 -1.80 1.59
C VAL A 104 -13.53 -1.79 1.10
N PHE A 105 -13.88 -0.85 0.22
CA PHE A 105 -15.23 -0.75 -0.34
C PHE A 105 -15.59 -1.96 -1.20
N TYR A 106 -14.64 -2.47 -1.98
CA TYR A 106 -14.88 -3.64 -2.83
C TYR A 106 -15.17 -4.88 -2.00
N LEU A 107 -14.36 -5.17 -0.97
CA LEU A 107 -14.58 -6.32 -0.09
C LEU A 107 -15.83 -6.15 0.78
N ARG A 108 -16.16 -4.92 1.21
CA ARG A 108 -17.41 -4.64 1.93
C ARG A 108 -18.63 -5.08 1.12
N ARG A 109 -18.68 -4.72 -0.17
CA ARG A 109 -19.78 -5.09 -1.07
C ARG A 109 -19.86 -6.60 -1.31
N LEU A 110 -18.72 -7.26 -1.48
CA LEU A 110 -18.69 -8.72 -1.60
C LEU A 110 -19.17 -9.40 -0.30
N ALA A 111 -18.76 -8.91 0.86
CA ALA A 111 -19.21 -9.42 2.16
C ALA A 111 -20.72 -9.19 2.40
N GLN A 112 -21.32 -8.19 1.74
CA GLN A 112 -22.76 -7.94 1.71
C GLN A 112 -23.52 -8.77 0.65
N GLY A 113 -22.84 -9.67 -0.07
CA GLY A 113 -23.44 -10.58 -1.04
C GLY A 113 -23.52 -10.06 -2.47
N GLN A 114 -22.93 -8.90 -2.78
CA GLN A 114 -22.98 -8.34 -4.13
C GLN A 114 -21.99 -9.05 -5.07
N GLU A 115 -22.47 -9.85 -6.03
CA GLU A 115 -21.59 -10.62 -6.93
C GLU A 115 -20.97 -9.80 -8.07
N LYS A 116 -21.70 -8.81 -8.59
CA LYS A 116 -21.25 -7.92 -9.68
C LYS A 116 -21.19 -6.49 -9.20
N ILE A 117 -19.98 -6.05 -8.89
CA ILE A 117 -19.68 -4.68 -8.46
C ILE A 117 -19.36 -3.84 -9.70
N LYS A 118 -20.10 -2.75 -9.90
CA LYS A 118 -19.84 -1.77 -10.98
C LYS A 118 -18.91 -0.66 -10.47
N THR A 119 -18.28 0.06 -11.41
CA THR A 119 -17.46 1.23 -11.09
C THR A 119 -18.25 2.30 -10.33
N ASP A 120 -19.49 2.56 -10.75
CA ASP A 120 -20.37 3.57 -10.12
C ASP A 120 -20.69 3.23 -8.66
N ASP A 121 -20.80 1.93 -8.34
CA ASP A 121 -21.06 1.48 -6.97
C ASP A 121 -19.93 1.93 -6.03
N ILE A 122 -18.69 1.72 -6.45
CA ILE A 122 -17.50 2.11 -5.68
C ILE A 122 -17.34 3.64 -5.66
N LEU A 123 -17.55 4.33 -6.78
CA LEU A 123 -17.51 5.80 -6.81
C LEU A 123 -18.56 6.42 -5.87
N ASN A 124 -19.75 5.81 -5.78
CA ASN A 124 -20.78 6.23 -4.84
C ASN A 124 -20.38 5.98 -3.39
N ASP A 125 -19.63 4.91 -3.08
CA ASP A 125 -19.05 4.71 -1.75
C ASP A 125 -18.07 5.83 -1.38
N PHE A 126 -17.18 6.23 -2.29
CA PHE A 126 -16.29 7.35 -2.07
C PHE A 126 -17.06 8.65 -1.83
N LYS A 127 -18.04 8.97 -2.68
CA LYS A 127 -18.84 10.20 -2.59
C LYS A 127 -19.68 10.27 -1.33
N SER A 128 -20.36 9.17 -0.98
CA SER A 128 -21.22 9.11 0.21
C SER A 128 -20.42 9.16 1.51
N ASN A 129 -19.13 8.79 1.47
CA ASN A 129 -18.27 8.75 2.65
C ASN A 129 -17.23 9.88 2.71
N VAL A 130 -17.31 10.93 1.89
CA VAL A 130 -16.31 12.03 1.84
C VAL A 130 -16.00 12.60 3.24
N GLY A 131 -17.02 12.84 4.07
CA GLY A 131 -16.83 13.34 5.44
C GLY A 131 -16.04 12.36 6.32
N LYS A 132 -16.38 11.06 6.28
CA LYS A 132 -15.62 10.02 6.99
C LYS A 132 -14.19 9.92 6.44
N ILE A 133 -14.01 9.97 5.13
CA ILE A 133 -12.69 9.94 4.49
C ILE A 133 -11.83 11.12 4.98
N ALA A 134 -12.39 12.34 5.05
CA ALA A 134 -11.67 13.50 5.57
C ALA A 134 -11.23 13.31 7.03
N ILE A 135 -12.11 12.78 7.89
CA ILE A 135 -11.79 12.45 9.29
C ILE A 135 -10.67 11.39 9.35
N LEU A 136 -10.76 10.34 8.52
CA LEU A 136 -9.72 9.32 8.45
C LEU A 136 -8.38 9.94 8.01
N CYS A 137 -8.36 10.77 6.97
CA CYS A 137 -7.14 11.45 6.50
C CYS A 137 -6.50 12.30 7.60
N LEU A 138 -7.29 13.11 8.31
CA LEU A 138 -6.80 13.92 9.43
C LEU A 138 -6.25 13.03 10.56
N GLY A 139 -6.98 11.98 10.93
CA GLY A 139 -6.53 11.02 11.94
C GLY A 139 -5.26 10.28 11.53
N MET A 140 -5.11 9.92 10.25
CA MET A 140 -3.90 9.30 9.73
C MET A 140 -2.71 10.26 9.78
N ILE A 141 -2.88 11.52 9.38
CA ILE A 141 -1.80 12.52 9.32
C ILE A 141 -1.38 12.99 10.72
N PHE A 142 -2.33 13.25 11.61
CA PHE A 142 -2.04 13.89 12.90
C PHE A 142 -1.91 12.91 14.07
N ILE A 143 -2.32 11.66 13.90
CA ILE A 143 -2.32 10.66 15.00
C ILE A 143 -1.51 9.43 14.59
N VAL A 144 -1.94 8.71 13.55
CA VAL A 144 -1.31 7.43 13.19
C VAL A 144 0.12 7.62 12.67
N ALA A 145 0.35 8.58 11.77
CA ALA A 145 1.68 8.83 11.22
C ALA A 145 2.69 9.32 12.27
N PRO A 146 2.40 10.31 13.14
CA PRO A 146 3.33 10.73 14.19
C PRO A 146 3.65 9.61 15.18
N LEU A 147 2.64 8.81 15.58
CA LEU A 147 2.87 7.65 16.45
C LEU A 147 3.74 6.60 15.77
N THR A 148 3.49 6.34 14.48
CA THR A 148 4.30 5.41 13.67
C THR A 148 5.75 5.88 13.56
N ILE A 149 5.97 7.17 13.28
CA ILE A 149 7.30 7.79 13.23
C ILE A 149 8.00 7.68 14.58
N LEU A 150 7.30 7.93 15.69
CA LEU A 150 7.87 7.81 17.02
C LEU A 150 8.26 6.36 17.35
N ILE A 151 7.39 5.39 17.06
CA ILE A 151 7.65 3.96 17.28
C ILE A 151 8.85 3.48 16.45
N PHE A 152 8.89 3.83 15.16
CA PHE A 152 10.03 3.47 14.29
C PHE A 152 11.29 4.25 14.64
N GLY A 153 11.19 5.51 15.06
CA GLY A 153 12.33 6.31 15.50
C GLY A 153 13.00 5.72 16.74
N ILE A 154 12.21 5.28 17.72
CA ILE A 154 12.71 4.54 18.89
C ILE A 154 13.35 3.21 18.44
N SER A 155 12.68 2.47 17.56
CA SER A 155 13.21 1.19 17.07
C SER A 155 14.52 1.38 16.31
N ALA A 156 14.65 2.46 15.54
CA ALA A 156 15.86 2.82 14.81
C ALA A 156 16.99 3.21 15.76
N ALA A 157 16.71 3.99 16.81
CA ALA A 157 17.70 4.32 17.84
C ALA A 157 18.22 3.06 18.56
N LEU A 158 17.36 2.07 18.79
CA LEU A 158 17.72 0.78 19.38
C LEU A 158 18.49 -0.16 18.45
N MET A 159 18.72 0.21 17.18
CA MET A 159 19.54 -0.62 16.27
C MET A 159 21.00 -0.70 16.71
N VAL A 160 21.50 0.28 17.49
CA VAL A 160 22.86 0.25 18.06
C VAL A 160 23.10 -1.01 18.90
N ILE A 161 22.06 -1.53 19.53
CA ILE A 161 22.12 -2.74 20.39
C ILE A 161 21.48 -3.97 19.72
N VAL A 162 21.37 -4.00 18.39
CA VAL A 162 20.74 -5.05 17.55
C VAL A 162 19.24 -5.26 17.78
N ILE A 163 18.73 -5.01 18.99
CA ILE A 163 17.31 -5.14 19.36
C ILE A 163 16.41 -4.33 18.43
N GLY A 164 16.84 -3.15 18.00
CA GLY A 164 16.11 -2.31 17.05
C GLY A 164 15.78 -3.01 15.73
N PHE A 165 16.68 -3.85 15.23
CA PHE A 165 16.44 -4.61 13.99
C PHE A 165 15.26 -5.58 14.15
N PHE A 166 15.24 -6.34 15.25
CA PHE A 166 14.13 -7.26 15.55
C PHE A 166 12.81 -6.53 15.79
N LEU A 167 12.85 -5.35 16.43
CA LEU A 167 11.67 -4.52 16.63
C LEU A 167 11.08 -4.05 15.31
N ILE A 168 11.91 -3.55 14.37
CA ILE A 168 11.43 -3.11 13.05
C ILE A 168 10.77 -4.27 12.30
N LEU A 169 11.41 -5.44 12.30
CA LEU A 169 10.87 -6.66 11.66
C LEU A 169 9.51 -7.06 12.25
N LEU A 170 9.35 -6.89 13.56
CA LEU A 170 8.10 -7.22 14.25
C LEU A 170 7.00 -6.17 14.03
N LEU A 171 7.36 -4.89 14.08
CA LEU A 171 6.43 -3.76 14.07
C LEU A 171 5.90 -3.43 12.68
N TYR A 172 6.69 -3.62 11.63
CA TYR A 172 6.28 -3.25 10.28
C TYR A 172 5.00 -3.97 9.80
N PRO A 173 4.89 -5.31 9.92
CA PRO A 173 3.64 -6.01 9.56
C PRO A 173 2.47 -5.63 10.48
N VAL A 174 2.74 -5.39 11.77
CA VAL A 174 1.74 -4.98 12.75
C VAL A 174 1.10 -3.65 12.35
N ILE A 175 1.91 -2.67 11.97
CA ILE A 175 1.42 -1.34 11.59
C ILE A 175 0.60 -1.40 10.30
N ILE A 176 1.01 -2.20 9.31
CA ILE A 176 0.23 -2.44 8.09
C ILE A 176 -1.14 -3.01 8.44
N ASN A 177 -1.19 -4.04 9.28
CA ASN A 177 -2.45 -4.68 9.66
C ASN A 177 -3.34 -3.75 10.45
N VAL A 178 -2.82 -3.10 11.49
CA VAL A 178 -3.61 -2.16 12.32
C VAL A 178 -4.16 -1.02 11.47
N THR A 179 -3.35 -0.44 10.58
CA THR A 179 -3.80 0.64 9.69
C THR A 179 -4.88 0.16 8.74
N THR A 180 -4.74 -1.04 8.19
CA THR A 180 -5.72 -1.61 7.28
C THR A 180 -7.01 -1.99 8.01
N PHE A 181 -6.91 -2.62 9.18
CA PHE A 181 -8.04 -2.94 10.06
C PHE A 181 -8.81 -1.68 10.46
N LEU A 182 -8.11 -0.56 10.68
CA LEU A 182 -8.74 0.73 10.99
C LEU A 182 -9.63 1.14 9.83
N MET A 183 -9.13 1.08 8.61
CA MET A 183 -9.90 1.43 7.42
C MET A 183 -11.11 0.49 7.26
N TYR A 184 -10.91 -0.82 7.39
CA TYR A 184 -12.02 -1.78 7.29
C TYR A 184 -13.07 -1.56 8.39
N ASP A 185 -12.68 -1.43 9.66
CA ASP A 185 -13.63 -1.24 10.76
C ASP A 185 -14.37 0.09 10.63
N PHE A 186 -13.67 1.18 10.32
CA PHE A 186 -14.23 2.52 10.25
C PHE A 186 -15.27 2.70 9.13
N PHE A 187 -15.12 1.96 8.02
CA PHE A 187 -16.08 1.99 6.90
C PHE A 187 -17.10 0.84 6.90
N ASN A 188 -16.88 -0.22 7.69
CA ASN A 188 -17.83 -1.33 7.82
C ASN A 188 -18.73 -1.21 9.05
N THR A 189 -18.47 -0.25 9.94
CA THR A 189 -19.23 -0.05 11.18
C THR A 189 -19.65 1.41 11.38
N GLU A 190 -20.47 1.63 12.41
CA GLU A 190 -20.90 2.96 12.85
C GLU A 190 -19.91 3.63 13.81
N ARG A 191 -18.78 2.97 14.12
CA ARG A 191 -17.79 3.46 15.08
C ARG A 191 -17.10 4.74 14.62
N GLY A 192 -16.70 5.55 15.61
CA GLY A 192 -15.84 6.72 15.39
C GLY A 192 -14.37 6.33 15.18
N PHE A 193 -13.56 7.27 14.69
CA PHE A 193 -12.15 7.02 14.33
C PHE A 193 -11.34 6.39 15.48
N PHE A 194 -11.42 6.95 16.68
CA PHE A 194 -10.67 6.45 17.85
C PHE A 194 -11.13 5.08 18.32
N GLU A 195 -12.44 4.82 18.23
CA GLU A 195 -13.00 3.53 18.60
C GLU A 195 -12.55 2.45 17.62
N SER A 196 -12.60 2.75 16.31
CA SER A 196 -12.07 1.87 15.27
C SER A 196 -10.57 1.66 15.43
N LEU A 197 -9.77 2.71 15.69
CA LEU A 197 -8.33 2.57 15.93
C LEU A 197 -8.04 1.66 17.13
N SER A 198 -8.78 1.85 18.23
CA SER A 198 -8.65 1.01 19.41
C SER A 198 -9.03 -0.45 19.13
N TYR A 199 -10.08 -0.67 18.35
CA TYR A 199 -10.48 -2.01 17.90
C TYR A 199 -9.38 -2.64 17.03
N SER A 200 -8.84 -1.92 16.06
CA SER A 200 -7.82 -2.42 15.13
C SER A 200 -6.54 -2.86 15.83
N ILE A 201 -6.09 -2.08 16.82
CA ILE A 201 -4.96 -2.47 17.67
C ILE A 201 -5.31 -3.77 18.42
N ARG A 202 -6.47 -3.82 19.08
CA ARG A 202 -6.87 -5.02 19.85
C ARG A 202 -7.02 -6.26 18.97
N ALA A 203 -7.61 -6.13 17.79
CA ALA A 203 -7.83 -7.21 16.84
C ALA A 203 -6.51 -7.86 16.38
N GLN A 204 -5.42 -7.10 16.26
CA GLN A 204 -4.10 -7.63 15.93
C GLN A 204 -3.52 -8.54 17.02
N PHE A 205 -3.87 -8.31 18.30
CA PHE A 205 -3.30 -9.04 19.43
C PHE A 205 -4.27 -10.01 20.10
N SER A 206 -5.58 -9.88 19.90
CA SER A 206 -6.61 -10.66 20.61
C SER A 206 -7.92 -10.70 19.83
N TYR A 207 -8.66 -11.79 19.96
CA TYR A 207 -10.05 -11.83 19.49
C TYR A 207 -10.98 -11.17 20.49
N THR A 208 -12.07 -10.59 19.98
CA THR A 208 -13.08 -9.89 20.78
C THR A 208 -13.74 -10.80 21.82
N ASN A 209 -13.88 -12.09 21.53
CA ASN A 209 -14.52 -13.05 22.44
C ASN A 209 -13.64 -13.44 23.65
N GLY A 210 -12.34 -13.12 23.65
CA GLY A 210 -11.39 -13.39 24.74
C GLY A 210 -11.14 -14.86 25.08
N ARG A 211 -11.83 -15.80 24.42
CA ARG A 211 -11.76 -17.25 24.69
C ARG A 211 -10.71 -17.96 23.84
N GLU A 212 -10.25 -17.31 22.78
CA GLU A 212 -9.35 -17.88 21.80
C GLU A 212 -7.91 -17.40 21.99
N ARG A 213 -6.95 -18.23 21.57
CA ARG A 213 -5.54 -17.84 21.55
C ARG A 213 -5.33 -16.64 20.64
N SER A 214 -4.37 -15.79 20.98
CA SER A 214 -4.03 -14.59 20.21
C SER A 214 -3.84 -14.90 18.71
N PRO A 215 -4.45 -14.11 17.80
CA PRO A 215 -4.23 -14.22 16.36
C PRO A 215 -2.90 -13.60 15.90
N PHE A 216 -2.11 -13.01 16.82
CA PHE A 216 -0.93 -12.21 16.49
C PHE A 216 0.01 -12.90 15.50
N TRP A 217 0.47 -14.11 15.82
CA TRP A 217 1.45 -14.82 15.00
C TRP A 217 0.92 -15.22 13.63
N LYS A 218 -0.37 -15.58 13.53
CA LYS A 218 -0.97 -15.93 12.24
C LYS A 218 -1.14 -14.71 11.34
N TYR A 219 -1.55 -13.56 11.89
CA TYR A 219 -1.68 -12.33 11.11
C TYR A 219 -0.32 -11.77 10.71
N TRP A 220 0.59 -11.66 11.67
CA TRP A 220 1.95 -11.19 11.44
C TRP A 220 2.66 -12.04 10.39
N GLY A 221 2.61 -13.37 10.54
CA GLY A 221 3.26 -14.28 9.61
C GLY A 221 2.69 -14.14 8.20
N ALA A 222 1.37 -14.12 8.05
CA ALA A 222 0.76 -14.07 6.72
C ALA A 222 1.07 -12.75 6.01
N THR A 223 1.12 -11.65 6.77
CA THR A 223 1.53 -10.33 6.28
C THR A 223 2.98 -10.36 5.81
N ILE A 224 3.89 -10.96 6.57
CA ILE A 224 5.30 -11.10 6.17
C ILE A 224 5.44 -11.94 4.91
N ILE A 225 4.75 -13.07 4.80
CA ILE A 225 4.86 -13.91 3.60
C ILE A 225 4.36 -13.17 2.38
N ILE A 226 3.21 -12.50 2.47
CA ILE A 226 2.73 -11.65 1.37
C ILE A 226 3.75 -10.56 1.07
N PHE A 227 4.31 -9.89 2.08
CA PHE A 227 5.33 -8.86 1.88
C PHE A 227 6.57 -9.38 1.14
N ILE A 228 7.09 -10.55 1.52
CA ILE A 228 8.22 -11.20 0.84
C ILE A 228 7.88 -11.49 -0.63
N ILE A 229 6.68 -12.02 -0.91
CA ILE A 229 6.23 -12.28 -2.29
C ILE A 229 6.20 -10.97 -3.08
N LEU A 230 5.60 -9.91 -2.52
CA LEU A 230 5.49 -8.60 -3.18
C LEU A 230 6.87 -7.98 -3.43
N TYR A 231 7.80 -8.13 -2.48
CA TYR A 231 9.17 -7.64 -2.60
C TYR A 231 9.92 -8.36 -3.71
N ILE A 232 9.83 -9.69 -3.79
CA ILE A 232 10.47 -10.48 -4.86
C ILE A 232 9.93 -10.08 -6.22
N ILE A 233 8.61 -9.93 -6.36
CA ILE A 233 8.03 -9.53 -7.66
C ILE A 233 8.45 -8.10 -8.02
N SER A 234 8.40 -7.16 -7.07
CA SER A 234 8.76 -5.77 -7.31
C SER A 234 10.25 -5.60 -7.65
N SER A 235 11.13 -6.39 -7.02
CA SER A 235 12.57 -6.31 -7.24
C SER A 235 12.99 -6.74 -8.65
N ILE A 236 12.21 -7.59 -9.32
CA ILE A 236 12.44 -7.95 -10.74
C ILE A 236 12.38 -6.70 -11.61
N PHE A 237 11.39 -5.82 -11.39
CA PHE A 237 11.20 -4.62 -12.20
C PHE A 237 12.25 -3.55 -11.91
N THR A 238 12.67 -3.39 -10.65
CA THR A 238 13.73 -2.44 -10.29
C THR A 238 15.12 -2.92 -10.71
N SER A 239 15.32 -4.24 -10.83
CA SER A 239 16.60 -4.81 -11.25
C SER A 239 16.87 -4.61 -12.74
N ILE A 240 15.84 -4.50 -13.58
CA ILE A 240 16.01 -4.30 -15.04
C ILE A 240 16.85 -3.05 -15.33
N PRO A 241 16.50 -1.83 -14.88
CA PRO A 241 17.35 -0.65 -15.08
C PRO A 241 18.77 -0.81 -14.55
N MET A 242 18.92 -1.46 -13.40
CA MET A 242 20.23 -1.68 -12.77
C MET A 242 21.12 -2.59 -13.63
N PHE A 243 20.58 -3.65 -14.23
CA PHE A 243 21.35 -4.51 -15.13
C PHE A 243 21.83 -3.76 -16.37
N PHE A 244 21.00 -2.88 -16.95
CA PHE A 244 21.44 -2.05 -18.06
C PHE A 244 22.52 -1.05 -17.62
N MET A 245 22.37 -0.41 -16.45
CA MET A 245 23.36 0.51 -15.90
C MET A 245 24.74 -0.18 -15.72
N TYR A 246 24.75 -1.33 -15.06
CA TYR A 246 25.99 -2.09 -14.86
C TYR A 246 26.56 -2.64 -16.17
N GLY A 247 25.70 -3.05 -17.10
CA GLY A 247 26.11 -3.48 -18.44
C GLY A 247 26.86 -2.38 -19.19
N THR A 248 26.32 -1.15 -19.19
CA THR A 248 26.98 0.02 -19.77
C THR A 248 28.30 0.35 -19.07
N LEU A 249 28.33 0.33 -17.73
CA LEU A 249 29.55 0.57 -16.93
C LEU A 249 30.67 -0.42 -17.27
N LEU A 250 30.32 -1.70 -17.48
CA LEU A 250 31.29 -2.76 -17.76
C LEU A 250 31.75 -2.83 -19.22
N THR A 251 31.01 -2.22 -20.15
CA THR A 251 31.29 -2.31 -21.59
C THR A 251 31.84 -1.01 -22.20
N THR A 252 31.80 0.10 -21.45
CA THR A 252 32.33 1.39 -21.91
C THR A 252 33.82 1.50 -21.61
N PRO A 253 34.67 1.86 -22.58
CA PRO A 253 36.10 2.08 -22.34
C PRO A 253 36.35 3.21 -21.33
N PRO A 254 37.44 3.17 -20.53
CA PRO A 254 37.77 4.20 -19.54
C PRO A 254 37.90 5.63 -20.10
N ASP A 255 38.28 5.74 -21.38
CA ASP A 255 38.43 7.02 -22.10
C ASP A 255 37.20 7.39 -22.93
N GLY A 256 36.16 6.54 -22.92
CA GLY A 256 34.88 6.88 -23.51
C GLY A 256 34.28 8.04 -22.76
N ASN A 257 33.64 8.98 -23.47
CA ASN A 257 32.74 9.98 -22.88
C ASN A 257 31.61 9.24 -22.16
N PHE A 258 31.90 8.68 -20.99
CA PHE A 258 30.92 8.18 -20.07
C PHE A 258 30.02 9.40 -19.82
N GLU A 259 28.73 9.29 -20.14
CA GLU A 259 27.77 10.29 -19.66
C GLU A 259 27.99 10.33 -18.16
N GLN A 260 28.66 11.39 -17.67
CA GLN A 260 29.03 11.53 -16.26
C GLN A 260 27.77 11.43 -15.39
N ASN A 261 26.62 11.70 -15.99
CA ASN A 261 25.31 11.52 -15.41
C ASN A 261 24.53 10.38 -16.09
N PRO A 262 24.32 9.23 -15.42
CA PRO A 262 23.51 8.13 -15.95
C PRO A 262 22.01 8.46 -16.06
N PHE A 263 21.59 9.65 -15.64
CA PHE A 263 20.22 10.15 -15.76
C PHE A 263 20.01 11.08 -16.95
N ASP A 264 21.07 11.35 -17.71
CA ASP A 264 21.00 12.14 -18.94
C ASP A 264 20.83 11.25 -20.18
N GLY A 265 20.52 11.89 -21.31
CA GLY A 265 20.38 11.22 -22.60
C GLY A 265 19.25 10.18 -22.67
N THR A 266 19.40 9.23 -23.61
CA THR A 266 18.42 8.17 -23.88
C THR A 266 18.34 7.16 -22.72
N PHE A 267 19.47 6.91 -22.03
CA PHE A 267 19.53 5.97 -20.92
C PHE A 267 18.76 6.50 -19.70
N GLY A 268 18.88 7.79 -19.38
CA GLY A 268 18.08 8.44 -18.35
C GLY A 268 16.58 8.34 -18.61
N ILE A 269 16.12 8.61 -19.84
CA ILE A 269 14.70 8.47 -20.21
C ILE A 269 14.22 7.03 -19.97
N PHE A 270 15.00 6.03 -20.43
CA PHE A 270 14.70 4.63 -20.20
C PHE A 270 14.63 4.29 -18.70
N PHE A 271 15.58 4.78 -17.90
CA PHE A 271 15.61 4.58 -16.44
C PHE A 271 14.33 5.09 -15.79
N PHE A 272 13.94 6.35 -16.04
CA PHE A 272 12.72 6.93 -15.45
C PHE A 272 11.44 6.23 -15.91
N VAL A 273 11.35 5.83 -17.17
CA VAL A 273 10.19 5.06 -17.68
C VAL A 273 10.08 3.72 -16.96
N MET A 274 11.18 2.98 -16.82
CA MET A 274 11.18 1.69 -16.14
C MET A 274 10.86 1.81 -14.64
N TYR A 275 11.37 2.85 -13.97
CA TYR A 275 10.99 3.14 -12.59
C TYR A 275 9.51 3.53 -12.45
N GLY A 276 8.97 4.28 -13.41
CA GLY A 276 7.54 4.58 -13.49
C GLY A 276 6.70 3.31 -13.63
N ILE A 277 7.11 2.38 -14.50
CA ILE A 277 6.45 1.06 -14.64
C ILE A 277 6.57 0.26 -13.34
N SER A 278 7.75 0.22 -12.72
CA SER A 278 7.96 -0.48 -11.44
C SER A 278 7.04 0.06 -10.35
N MET A 279 6.91 1.39 -10.24
CA MET A 279 5.98 2.04 -9.32
C MET A 279 4.53 1.62 -9.57
N LEU A 280 4.09 1.62 -10.84
CA LEU A 280 2.75 1.16 -11.20
C LEU A 280 2.53 -0.28 -10.76
N VAL A 281 3.46 -1.17 -11.13
CA VAL A 281 3.39 -2.60 -10.76
C VAL A 281 3.30 -2.76 -9.25
N SER A 282 4.11 -2.05 -8.47
CA SER A 282 4.04 -2.08 -7.01
C SER A 282 2.65 -1.68 -6.49
N LEU A 283 2.04 -0.61 -7.02
CA LEU A 283 0.69 -0.20 -6.62
C LEU A 283 -0.37 -1.27 -6.91
N PHE A 284 -0.29 -1.94 -8.06
CA PHE A 284 -1.16 -3.09 -8.36
C PHE A 284 -0.93 -4.24 -7.39
N LEU A 285 0.34 -4.59 -7.15
CA LEU A 285 0.73 -5.70 -6.28
C LEU A 285 0.31 -5.46 -4.82
N TYR A 286 0.40 -4.23 -4.31
CA TYR A 286 -0.02 -3.90 -2.94
C TYR A 286 -1.50 -4.15 -2.68
N ASN A 287 -2.36 -4.21 -3.71
CA ASN A 287 -3.75 -4.64 -3.53
C ASN A 287 -3.84 -6.06 -2.94
N LEU A 288 -2.87 -6.94 -3.21
CA LEU A 288 -2.81 -8.26 -2.60
C LEU A 288 -2.63 -8.17 -1.07
N MET A 289 -1.81 -7.24 -0.60
CA MET A 289 -1.64 -6.98 0.83
C MET A 289 -2.94 -6.48 1.47
N TYR A 290 -3.62 -5.51 0.83
CA TYR A 290 -4.85 -4.93 1.38
C TYR A 290 -6.03 -5.92 1.39
N VAL A 291 -6.10 -6.82 0.40
CA VAL A 291 -7.06 -7.92 0.40
C VAL A 291 -6.72 -8.91 1.50
N ASN A 292 -5.45 -9.29 1.65
CA ASN A 292 -5.00 -10.21 2.68
C ASN A 292 -5.32 -9.70 4.09
N ALA A 293 -4.98 -8.45 4.39
CA ALA A 293 -5.35 -7.80 5.65
C ALA A 293 -6.88 -7.63 5.79
N GLY A 294 -7.62 -7.42 4.69
CA GLY A 294 -9.08 -7.44 4.71
C GLY A 294 -9.66 -8.78 5.16
N LEU A 295 -9.11 -9.89 4.68
CA LEU A 295 -9.51 -11.23 5.12
C LEU A 295 -9.17 -11.49 6.58
N MET A 296 -8.06 -10.95 7.08
CA MET A 296 -7.72 -10.97 8.52
C MET A 296 -8.70 -10.14 9.34
N TYR A 297 -9.12 -8.98 8.84
CA TYR A 297 -10.16 -8.20 9.49
C TYR A 297 -11.47 -9.01 9.62
N TYR A 298 -11.95 -9.65 8.54
CA TYR A 298 -13.17 -10.46 8.60
C TYR A 298 -13.03 -11.71 9.48
N ASP A 299 -11.83 -12.28 9.57
CA ASP A 299 -11.51 -13.34 10.53
C ASP A 299 -11.58 -12.84 11.99
N SER A 300 -11.13 -11.60 12.27
CA SER A 300 -11.20 -11.01 13.61
C SER A 300 -12.62 -10.66 14.10
N ARG A 301 -13.60 -10.61 13.18
CA ARG A 301 -15.02 -10.34 13.46
C ARG A 301 -15.77 -11.59 13.92
N THR A 302 -15.32 -12.19 15.01
CA THR A 302 -15.94 -13.38 15.62
C THR A 302 -17.41 -13.16 16.00
N ASP A 303 -17.80 -11.92 16.27
CA ASP A 303 -19.18 -11.50 16.53
C ASP A 303 -20.13 -11.77 15.33
N LEU A 304 -19.59 -11.76 14.11
CA LEU A 304 -20.34 -12.02 12.89
C LEU A 304 -20.26 -13.48 12.45
N HIS A 305 -19.26 -14.24 12.91
CA HIS A 305 -19.16 -15.68 12.63
C HIS A 305 -20.34 -16.44 13.26
N GLN A 306 -20.67 -16.14 14.51
CA GLN A 306 -21.78 -16.76 15.23
C GLN A 306 -23.13 -16.55 14.52
N LYS A 307 -23.34 -15.38 13.91
CA LYS A 307 -24.58 -15.12 13.15
C LYS A 307 -24.67 -15.96 11.89
N VAL A 308 -23.55 -16.19 11.21
CA VAL A 308 -23.51 -17.06 10.02
C VAL A 308 -23.70 -18.52 10.41
N GLU A 309 -23.02 -18.99 11.47
CA GLU A 309 -23.20 -20.36 11.97
C GLU A 309 -24.65 -20.64 12.41
N LEU A 310 -25.29 -19.70 13.12
CA LEU A 310 -26.69 -19.85 13.52
C LEU A 310 -27.64 -19.85 12.31
N ALA A 311 -27.42 -18.99 11.32
CA ALA A 311 -28.21 -18.96 10.09
C ALA A 311 -28.05 -20.26 9.28
N GLU A 312 -26.84 -20.82 9.23
CA GLU A 312 -26.61 -22.14 8.60
C GLU A 312 -27.36 -23.24 9.36
N ILE A 313 -27.32 -23.27 10.69
CA ILE A 313 -28.06 -24.24 11.51
C ILE A 313 -29.57 -24.15 11.27
N GLU A 314 -30.13 -22.95 11.18
CA GLU A 314 -31.56 -22.74 10.91
C GLU A 314 -31.98 -23.22 9.51
N THR A 315 -31.05 -23.34 8.56
CA THR A 315 -31.33 -23.89 7.22
C THR A 315 -31.27 -25.43 7.16
N ILE A 316 -30.73 -26.08 8.18
CA ILE A 316 -30.70 -27.55 8.28
C ILE A 316 -32.12 -28.02 8.60
N GLY A 317 -32.72 -28.77 7.67
CA GLY A 317 -34.09 -29.30 7.78
C GLY A 317 -35.15 -28.53 6.98
N ILE A 318 -34.81 -27.45 6.28
CA ILE A 318 -35.74 -26.74 5.37
C ILE A 318 -35.74 -27.36 3.96
N ASN A 319 -34.69 -28.12 3.62
CA ASN A 319 -34.53 -28.81 2.32
C ASN A 319 -34.66 -30.35 2.42
N GLU A 320 -35.31 -30.87 3.46
CA GLU A 320 -35.68 -32.29 3.58
C GLU A 320 -37.14 -32.53 3.17
#